data_AF-A0A2E1WQB3-F1
#
_entry.id   AF-A0A2E1WQB3-F1
#
_cell.length_a   1.000
_cell.length_b   1.000
_cell.length_c   1.000
_cell.angle_alpha   90.00
_cell.angle_beta   90.00
_cell.angle_gamma   90.00
#
_symmetry.space_group_name_H-M   'P 1'
#
loop_
_entity.id
_entity.type
_entity.pdbx_description
1 polymer ?
#
loop_
_entity_poly.entity_id
_entity_poly.type
_entity_poly.pdbx_seq_one_letter_code
_entity_poly.pdbx_strand_id
1 'polypeptide(L)' 'MEISADSNLDEQALEEFNLLASSRRSVRSFEPGEPIPRTTLQKIANAGRWAPSGANSQPWELCVVE' A
#
# COMPACT_ATOMS: atom_id res chain seq x y z
N MET A 1 14.23 26.31 20.60
CA MET A 1 14.17 26.40 19.13
C MET A 1 13.02 25.50 18.73
N GLU A 2 11.81 26.06 18.72
CA GLU A 2 10.62 25.32 18.30
C GLU A 2 10.76 25.06 16.81
N ILE A 3 10.90 23.79 16.44
CA ILE A 3 10.77 23.36 15.06
C ILE A 3 9.26 23.37 14.81
N SER A 4 8.73 24.51 14.39
CA SER A 4 7.41 24.58 13.77
C SER A 4 7.50 23.75 12.50
N ALA A 5 7.09 22.48 12.58
CA ALA A 5 6.89 21.67 11.40
C ALA A 5 5.66 22.27 10.70
N ASP A 6 5.91 23.07 9.67
CA ASP A 6 4.90 23.46 8.69
C ASP A 6 4.35 22.17 8.04
N SER A 7 3.35 21.57 8.66
CA SER A 7 2.70 20.39 8.12
C SER A 7 1.70 20.84 7.07
N ASN A 8 2.17 20.93 5.82
CA ASN A 8 1.31 20.88 4.64
C ASN A 8 0.72 19.47 4.50
N LEU A 9 -0.05 19.02 5.49
CA LEU A 9 -0.80 17.79 5.44
C LEU A 9 -2.13 18.09 4.75
N ASP A 10 -2.37 17.42 3.63
CA ASP A 10 -3.68 17.41 3.00
C ASP A 10 -4.64 16.58 3.86
N GLU A 11 -5.52 17.27 4.59
CA GLU A 11 -6.51 16.64 5.49
C GLU A 11 -7.47 15.71 4.73
N GLN A 12 -7.82 16.05 3.49
CA GLN A 12 -8.69 15.21 2.67
C GLN A 12 -7.98 13.90 2.31
N ALA A 13 -6.74 13.99 1.83
CA ALA A 13 -5.95 12.80 1.50
C ALA A 13 -5.73 11.91 2.73
N LEU A 14 -5.54 12.50 3.91
CA LEU A 14 -5.40 11.77 5.16
C LEU A 14 -6.69 11.03 5.53
N GLU A 15 -7.85 11.66 5.39
CA GLU A 15 -9.15 11.03 5.68
C GLU A 15 -9.44 9.89 4.69
N GLU A 16 -9.17 10.09 3.40
CA GLU A 16 -9.31 9.05 2.37
C GLU A 16 -8.41 7.83 2.68
N PHE A 17 -7.17 8.08 3.11
CA PHE A 17 -6.26 7.01 3.54
C PHE A 17 -6.78 6.27 4.76
N ASN A 18 -7.27 6.99 5.78
CA ASN A 18 -7.80 6.39 7.00
C ASN A 18 -9.02 5.50 6.69
N LEU A 19 -9.91 5.95 5.80
CA LEU A 19 -11.07 5.17 5.36
C LEU A 19 -10.64 3.89 4.63
N LEU A 20 -9.67 3.99 3.71
CA LEU A 20 -9.12 2.84 3.00
C LEU A 20 -8.47 1.84 3.95
N ALA A 21 -7.61 2.30 4.85
CA ALA A 21 -6.87 1.48 5.79
C ALA A 21 -7.80 0.77 6.79
N SER A 22 -8.80 1.47 7.31
CA SER A 22 -9.75 0.94 8.30
C SER A 22 -10.78 -0.01 7.70
N SER A 23 -11.19 0.19 6.44
CA SER A 23 -12.16 -0.67 5.74
C SER A 23 -11.58 -2.01 5.30
N ARG A 24 -10.24 -2.13 5.16
CA ARG A 24 -9.58 -3.37 4.74
C ARG A 24 -9.83 -4.50 5.75
N ARG A 25 -10.33 -5.64 5.25
CA ARG A 25 -10.53 -6.87 6.03
C ARG A 25 -9.56 -7.96 5.58
N SER A 26 -9.28 -8.91 6.47
CA SER A 26 -8.58 -10.14 6.10
C SER A 26 -9.60 -11.13 5.54
N VAL A 27 -9.71 -11.17 4.22
CA VAL A 27 -10.60 -12.07 3.47
C VAL A 27 -9.95 -13.46 3.39
N ARG A 28 -10.75 -14.53 3.62
CA ARG A 28 -10.27 -15.92 3.68
C ARG A 28 -10.96 -16.86 2.68
N SER A 29 -11.86 -16.32 1.87
CA SER A 29 -12.56 -17.03 0.78
C SER A 29 -12.75 -16.06 -0.37
N PHE A 30 -12.42 -16.48 -1.58
CA PHE A 30 -12.55 -15.68 -2.81
C PHE A 30 -13.45 -16.41 -3.78
N GLU A 31 -14.16 -15.66 -4.61
CA GLU A 31 -14.92 -16.24 -5.72
C GLU A 31 -13.96 -16.91 -6.72
N PRO A 32 -14.22 -18.15 -7.14
CA PRO A 32 -13.36 -18.85 -8.08
C PRO A 32 -13.55 -18.34 -9.51
N GLY A 33 -12.50 -18.49 -10.32
CA GLY A 33 -12.61 -18.37 -11.78
C GLY A 33 -12.51 -16.97 -12.38
N GLU A 34 -12.41 -15.91 -11.56
CA GLU A 34 -12.14 -14.56 -12.04
C GLU A 34 -10.65 -14.20 -11.85
N PRO A 35 -9.84 -14.15 -12.92
CA PRO A 35 -8.43 -13.79 -12.80
C PRO A 35 -8.27 -12.27 -12.58
N ILE A 36 -7.33 -11.89 -11.71
CA ILE A 36 -6.98 -10.49 -11.51
C ILE A 36 -6.07 -10.01 -12.67
N PRO A 37 -6.37 -8.88 -13.33
CA PRO A 37 -5.51 -8.36 -14.39
C PRO A 37 -4.07 -8.14 -13.92
N ARG A 38 -3.09 -8.51 -14.75
CA ARG A 38 -1.66 -8.37 -14.42
C ARG A 38 -1.26 -6.95 -14.04
N THR A 39 -1.89 -5.95 -14.66
CA THR A 39 -1.66 -4.53 -14.38
C THR A 39 -2.08 -4.16 -12.95
N THR A 40 -3.14 -4.77 -12.43
CA THR A 40 -3.58 -4.59 -11.03
C THR A 40 -2.54 -5.19 -10.08
N LEU A 41 -2.05 -6.39 -10.36
CA LEU A 41 -1.01 -7.04 -9.55
C LEU A 41 0.28 -6.21 -9.52
N GLN A 42 0.67 -5.60 -10.64
CA GLN A 42 1.82 -4.70 -10.72
C GLN A 42 1.64 -3.44 -9.87
N LYS A 43 0.45 -2.83 -9.86
CA LYS A 43 0.15 -1.67 -9.01
C LYS A 43 0.29 -2.02 -7.52
N ILE A 44 -0.19 -3.19 -7.12
CA ILE A 44 -0.07 -3.69 -5.74
C ILE A 44 1.41 -3.90 -5.37
N ALA A 45 2.17 -4.57 -6.23
CA ALA A 45 3.60 -4.78 -6.01
C ALA A 45 4.38 -3.47 -5.89
N ASN A 46 4.08 -2.50 -6.76
CA ASN A 46 4.67 -1.16 -6.71
C ASN A 46 4.33 -0.41 -5.42
N ALA A 47 3.10 -0.53 -4.91
CA ALA A 47 2.73 0.06 -3.62
C ALA A 47 3.55 -0.55 -2.47
N GLY A 48 3.72 -1.88 -2.46
CA GLY A 48 4.54 -2.56 -1.44
C GLY A 48 6.01 -2.16 -1.48
N ARG A 49 6.57 -1.91 -2.68
CA ARG A 49 7.97 -1.49 -2.86
C ARG A 49 8.32 -0.19 -2.12
N TRP A 50 7.36 0.71 -1.91
CA TRP A 50 7.58 1.98 -1.23
C TRP A 50 7.68 1.87 0.30
N ALA A 51 7.54 0.66 0.85
CA ALA A 51 7.84 0.43 2.25
C ALA A 51 9.29 0.90 2.57
N PRO A 52 9.52 1.54 3.72
CA PRO A 52 10.87 1.86 4.14
C PRO A 52 11.65 0.59 4.47
N SER A 53 12.96 0.61 4.22
CA SER A 53 13.87 -0.48 4.60
C SER A 53 15.17 0.08 5.16
N GLY A 54 15.85 -0.69 6.02
CA GLY A 54 17.15 -0.30 6.58
C GLY A 54 18.14 0.03 5.47
N ALA A 55 18.71 1.24 5.53
CA ALA A 55 19.60 1.78 4.49
C ALA A 55 19.01 1.73 3.05
N ASN A 56 17.68 1.77 2.91
CA ASN A 56 16.98 1.61 1.63
C ASN A 56 17.37 0.33 0.85
N SER A 57 17.75 -0.72 1.56
CA SER A 57 18.24 -1.99 0.99
C SER A 57 17.18 -2.73 0.16
N GLN A 58 15.89 -2.45 0.36
CA GLN A 58 14.76 -3.10 -0.32
C GLN A 58 14.96 -4.64 -0.41
N PRO A 59 15.17 -5.34 0.71
CA PRO A 59 15.65 -6.74 0.71
C PRO A 59 14.52 -7.74 0.42
N TRP A 60 13.47 -7.32 -0.29
CA TRP A 60 12.30 -8.12 -0.61
C TRP A 60 12.31 -8.56 -2.07
N GLU A 61 11.89 -9.79 -2.29
CA GLU A 61 11.52 -10.31 -3.61
C GLU A 61 10.00 -10.55 -3.62
N LEU A 62 9.32 -10.08 -4.66
CA LEU A 62 7.88 -10.23 -4.84
C LEU A 62 7.63 -11.25 -5.96
N CYS A 63 7.12 -12.42 -5.59
CA CYS A 63 6.71 -13.47 -6.53
C CYS A 63 5.19 -13.46 -6.68
N VAL A 64 4.70 -13.31 -7.91
CA VAL A 64 3.27 -13.43 -8.24
C VAL A 64 3.02 -14.85 -8.72
N VAL A 65 2.18 -15.58 -8.00
CA VAL A 65 1.74 -16.94 -8.36
C VAL A 65 0.34 -16.83 -8.94
N GLU A 66 0.18 -17.24 -10.19
CA GLU A 66 -1.06 -17.19 -10.97
C GLU A 66 -1.45 -18.58 -11.49
#